data_AF-A0A3D2TFG1-F1
#
_entry.id   AF-A0A3D2TFG1-F1
#
_cell.length_a   1.000
_cell.length_b   1.000
_cell.length_c   1.000
_cell.angle_alpha   90.00
_cell.angle_beta   90.00
_cell.angle_gamma   90.00
#
_symmetry.space_group_name_H-M   'P 1'
#
loop_
_entity.id
_entity.type
_entity.pdbx_description
1 polymer ?
#
loop_
_entity_poly.entity_id
_entity_poly.type
_entity_poly.pdbx_seq_one_letter_code
_entity_poly.pdbx_strand_id
1 'polypeptide(L)'
;IAQWLTPEFGGKMPNPLKDAVKSASKQIQEILSNVGIEGGWMALALFLIALTLIVFSLMFITRNMRVLMASQIEKMLNDVLCRSGLLGLIIGIIITVAVQSSSITTSLLIPMFGSGILQLEAAFPIMVGANIGTTITALMAAIVAGEAGLIVALVHLNFNLVATAMFFPIRRIRAIPIACANSLAAAAVQNRLLVIAYVGIVFVLVPLLGVFVFKFLGDI
;
A
#
# COMPACT_ATOMS: atom_id res chain seq x y z
N ILE A 1 -2.14 -36.10 8.32
CA ILE A 1 -2.46 -34.64 8.22
C ILE A 1 -2.05 -33.86 9.49
N ALA A 2 -2.01 -34.47 10.69
CA ALA A 2 -1.67 -33.77 11.94
C ALA A 2 -0.17 -33.70 12.32
N GLN A 3 0.75 -34.30 11.55
CA GLN A 3 2.18 -34.32 11.87
C GLN A 3 2.95 -33.04 11.44
N TRP A 4 2.26 -32.11 10.77
CA TRP A 4 2.77 -30.79 10.39
C TRP A 4 2.47 -29.68 11.41
N LEU A 5 1.61 -29.96 12.40
CA LEU A 5 1.15 -28.97 13.38
C LEU A 5 1.81 -29.11 14.76
N THR A 6 2.70 -30.10 14.93
CA THR A 6 3.46 -30.29 16.17
C THR A 6 4.94 -30.50 15.83
N PRO A 7 5.74 -29.43 15.74
CA PRO A 7 7.18 -29.58 15.76
C PRO A 7 7.59 -29.96 17.18
N GLU A 8 8.27 -31.08 17.34
CA GLU A 8 9.19 -31.24 18.46
C GLU A 8 10.09 -30.01 18.53
N PHE A 9 10.27 -29.49 19.74
CA PHE A 9 11.05 -28.30 20.06
C PHE A 9 12.41 -28.29 19.32
N GLY A 10 12.51 -27.50 18.23
CA GLY A 10 13.78 -27.18 17.56
C GLY A 10 13.89 -27.51 16.06
N GLY A 11 12.92 -28.19 15.44
CA GLY A 11 12.96 -28.50 14.00
C GLY A 11 12.56 -27.32 13.11
N LYS A 12 13.40 -26.91 12.15
CA LYS A 12 13.02 -25.93 11.11
C LYS A 12 11.88 -26.50 10.26
N MET A 13 10.72 -25.84 10.27
CA MET A 13 9.58 -26.23 9.42
C MET A 13 10.01 -26.34 7.94
N PRO A 14 9.55 -27.37 7.20
CA PRO A 14 9.77 -27.44 5.76
C PRO A 14 9.03 -26.26 5.09
N ASN A 15 9.75 -25.41 4.36
CA ASN A 15 9.19 -24.26 3.68
C ASN A 15 9.13 -24.55 2.16
N PRO A 16 7.99 -25.05 1.65
CA PRO A 16 7.86 -25.45 0.25
C PRO A 16 8.09 -24.29 -0.72
N LEU A 17 7.82 -23.05 -0.29
CA LEU A 17 8.11 -21.85 -1.06
C LEU A 17 9.62 -21.62 -1.20
N LYS A 18 10.37 -21.79 -0.11
CA LYS A 18 11.83 -21.66 -0.12
C LYS A 18 12.46 -22.71 -1.04
N ASP A 19 11.93 -23.93 -1.04
CA ASP A 19 12.44 -25.02 -1.88
C ASP A 19 12.11 -24.79 -3.35
N ALA A 20 10.90 -24.31 -3.67
CA ALA A 20 10.52 -23.92 -5.03
C ALA A 20 11.41 -22.78 -5.57
N VAL A 21 11.65 -21.74 -4.77
CA VAL A 21 12.54 -20.62 -5.13
C VAL A 21 13.97 -21.11 -5.33
N LYS A 22 14.47 -22.00 -4.46
CA LYS A 22 15.82 -22.56 -4.59
C LYS A 22 15.97 -23.36 -5.89
N SER A 23 14.98 -24.18 -6.23
CA SER A 23 14.95 -24.94 -7.49
C SER A 23 14.98 -24.01 -8.71
N ALA A 24 14.12 -22.99 -8.75
CA ALA A 24 14.09 -22.00 -9.83
C ALA A 24 15.42 -21.22 -9.94
N SER A 25 15.98 -20.79 -8.81
CA SER A 25 17.25 -20.06 -8.78
C SER A 25 18.42 -20.88 -9.31
N LYS A 26 18.41 -22.20 -9.07
CA LYS A 26 19.45 -23.11 -9.55
C LYS A 26 19.39 -23.28 -11.07
N GLN A 27 18.19 -23.40 -11.65
CA GLN A 27 18.01 -23.45 -13.10
C GLN A 27 18.54 -22.17 -13.77
N ILE A 28 18.27 -21.01 -13.18
CA ILE A 28 18.78 -19.72 -13.68
C ILE A 28 20.31 -19.63 -13.54
N GLN A 29 20.87 -20.10 -12.43
CA GLN A 29 22.33 -20.17 -12.22
C GLN A 29 23.03 -21.03 -13.27
N GLU A 30 22.47 -22.20 -13.59
CA GLU A 30 23.01 -23.10 -14.61
C GLU A 30 23.00 -22.45 -16.00
N ILE A 31 21.93 -21.71 -16.34
CA ILE A 31 21.87 -20.95 -17.60
C ILE A 31 22.93 -19.84 -17.62
N LEU A 32 23.08 -19.09 -16.52
CA LEU A 32 24.05 -17.99 -16.43
C LEU A 32 25.50 -18.49 -16.47
N SER A 33 25.80 -19.63 -15.84
CA SER A 33 27.14 -20.24 -15.90
C SER A 33 27.47 -20.73 -17.30
N ASN A 34 26.49 -21.27 -18.04
CA ASN A 34 26.69 -21.68 -19.44
C ASN A 34 26.99 -20.50 -20.38
N VAL A 35 26.62 -19.27 -19.98
CA VAL A 35 26.90 -18.02 -20.71
C VAL A 35 28.24 -17.38 -20.25
N GLY A 36 28.95 -18.00 -19.29
CA GLY A 36 30.25 -17.53 -18.81
C GLY A 36 30.17 -16.47 -17.70
N ILE A 37 29.00 -16.29 -17.07
CA ILE A 37 28.84 -15.36 -15.94
C ILE A 37 29.17 -16.11 -14.64
N GLU A 38 30.31 -15.80 -14.03
CA GLU A 38 30.79 -16.45 -12.80
C GLU A 38 31.17 -15.42 -11.70
N GLY A 39 31.36 -15.91 -10.47
CA GLY A 39 31.84 -15.11 -9.35
C GLY A 39 30.90 -13.96 -8.95
N GLY A 40 31.44 -12.76 -8.75
CA GLY A 40 30.66 -11.58 -8.33
C GLY A 40 29.59 -11.15 -9.34
N TRP A 41 29.81 -11.41 -10.62
CA TRP A 41 28.86 -11.09 -11.69
C TRP A 41 27.62 -11.97 -11.65
N MET A 42 27.73 -13.22 -11.18
CA MET A 42 26.59 -14.11 -10.98
C MET A 42 25.64 -13.55 -9.91
N ALA A 43 26.18 -13.10 -8.78
CA ALA A 43 25.37 -12.52 -7.70
C ALA A 43 24.62 -11.26 -8.17
N LEU A 44 25.29 -10.39 -8.93
CA LEU A 44 24.67 -9.20 -9.50
C LEU A 44 23.57 -9.55 -10.52
N ALA A 45 23.84 -10.51 -11.42
CA ALA A 45 22.86 -10.95 -12.42
C ALA A 45 21.61 -11.54 -11.77
N LEU A 46 21.77 -12.43 -10.79
CA LEU A 46 20.64 -13.01 -10.04
C LEU A 46 19.85 -11.95 -9.29
N PHE A 47 20.52 -10.98 -8.66
CA PHE A 47 19.85 -9.88 -7.99
C PHE A 47 19.01 -9.06 -8.97
N LEU A 48 19.56 -8.68 -10.13
CA LEU A 48 18.85 -7.92 -11.15
C LEU A 48 17.67 -8.70 -11.76
N ILE A 49 17.84 -10.00 -12.01
CA ILE A 49 16.76 -10.88 -12.50
C ILE A 49 15.65 -10.99 -11.45
N ALA A 50 16.00 -11.25 -10.19
CA ALA A 50 15.02 -11.33 -9.10
C ALA A 50 14.27 -10.01 -8.92
N LEU A 51 14.99 -8.88 -8.92
CA LEU A 51 14.38 -7.55 -8.84
C LEU A 51 13.42 -7.30 -10.00
N THR A 52 13.84 -7.62 -11.24
CA THR A 52 13.02 -7.46 -12.43
C THR A 52 11.77 -8.33 -12.37
N LEU A 53 11.88 -9.58 -11.96
CA LEU A 53 10.74 -10.50 -11.81
C LEU A 53 9.77 -10.04 -10.73
N ILE A 54 10.27 -9.57 -9.58
CA ILE A 54 9.44 -9.03 -8.50
C ILE A 54 8.68 -7.80 -8.97
N VAL A 55 9.36 -6.84 -9.61
CA VAL A 55 8.73 -5.62 -10.13
C VAL A 55 7.73 -5.95 -11.23
N PHE A 56 8.07 -6.83 -12.17
CA PHE A 56 7.18 -7.26 -13.24
C PHE A 56 5.92 -7.95 -12.70
N SER A 57 6.08 -8.88 -11.76
CA SER A 57 4.97 -9.56 -11.09
C SER A 57 4.06 -8.57 -10.36
N LEU A 58 4.64 -7.64 -9.59
CA LEU A 58 3.89 -6.62 -8.86
C LEU A 58 3.10 -5.71 -9.82
N MET A 59 3.72 -5.30 -10.93
CA MET A 59 3.03 -4.50 -11.97
C MET A 59 1.87 -5.27 -12.60
N PHE A 60 2.09 -6.55 -12.92
CA PHE A 60 1.06 -7.40 -13.53
C PHE A 60 -0.13 -7.60 -12.59
N ILE A 61 0.13 -7.93 -11.31
CA ILE A 61 -0.91 -8.05 -10.28
C ILE A 61 -1.68 -6.73 -10.14
N THR A 62 -0.97 -5.61 -10.02
CA THR A 62 -1.56 -4.28 -9.88
C THR A 62 -2.47 -3.92 -11.05
N ARG A 63 -2.05 -4.21 -12.29
CA ARG A 63 -2.82 -3.94 -13.50
C ARG A 63 -4.10 -4.76 -13.55
N ASN A 64 -4.03 -6.06 -13.29
CA ASN A 64 -5.20 -6.94 -13.33
C ASN A 64 -6.19 -6.59 -12.23
N MET A 65 -5.71 -6.34 -11.00
CA MET A 65 -6.56 -5.91 -9.89
C MET A 65 -7.28 -4.60 -10.19
N ARG A 66 -6.59 -3.63 -10.82
CA ARG A 66 -7.21 -2.37 -11.25
C ARG A 66 -8.41 -2.62 -12.18
N VAL A 67 -8.24 -3.46 -13.20
CA VAL A 67 -9.32 -3.76 -14.16
C VAL A 67 -10.51 -4.44 -13.48
N LEU A 68 -10.24 -5.42 -12.61
CA LEU A 68 -11.30 -6.13 -11.87
C LEU A 68 -12.09 -5.17 -10.97
N MET A 69 -11.38 -4.30 -10.25
CA MET A 69 -11.99 -3.39 -9.28
C MET A 69 -12.72 -2.22 -9.91
N ALA A 70 -12.34 -1.77 -11.11
CA ALA A 70 -13.05 -0.70 -11.81
C ALA A 70 -14.55 -1.03 -11.95
N SER A 71 -14.88 -2.25 -12.39
CA SER A 71 -16.26 -2.71 -12.51
C SER A 71 -17.02 -2.79 -11.18
N GLN A 72 -16.32 -3.08 -10.08
CA GLN A 72 -16.92 -3.15 -8.74
C GLN A 72 -17.19 -1.75 -8.19
N ILE A 73 -16.23 -0.82 -8.37
CA ILE A 73 -16.37 0.56 -7.96
C ILE A 73 -17.50 1.25 -8.73
N GLU A 74 -17.67 0.98 -10.03
CA GLU A 74 -18.80 1.54 -10.80
C GLU A 74 -20.16 1.09 -10.27
N LYS A 75 -20.33 -0.22 -10.00
CA LYS A 75 -21.55 -0.77 -9.38
C LYS A 75 -21.79 -0.15 -8.01
N MET A 76 -20.75 -0.11 -7.18
CA MET A 76 -20.81 0.48 -5.85
C MET A 76 -21.08 1.99 -5.89
N LEU A 77 -20.59 2.72 -6.89
CA LEU A 77 -20.89 4.15 -7.04
C LEU A 77 -22.37 4.38 -7.28
N ASN A 78 -22.98 3.58 -8.16
CA ASN A 78 -24.42 3.65 -8.43
C ASN A 78 -25.24 3.42 -7.16
N ASP A 79 -24.77 2.54 -6.26
CA ASP A 79 -25.40 2.26 -4.97
C ASP A 79 -25.10 3.33 -3.90
N VAL A 80 -23.87 3.88 -3.88
CA VAL A 80 -23.36 4.84 -2.87
C VAL A 80 -23.85 6.27 -3.09
N LEU A 81 -24.19 6.64 -4.33
CA LEU A 81 -24.79 7.95 -4.65
C LEU A 81 -26.06 8.22 -3.81
N CYS A 82 -26.64 7.17 -3.20
CA CYS A 82 -27.69 7.28 -2.21
C CYS A 82 -27.19 6.95 -0.78
N ARG A 83 -26.97 8.01 0.03
CA ARG A 83 -27.41 8.14 1.45
C ARG A 83 -26.40 8.13 2.61
N SER A 84 -25.17 7.61 2.55
CA SER A 84 -24.29 7.75 3.74
C SER A 84 -22.77 7.64 3.51
N GLY A 85 -22.00 8.50 4.18
CA GLY A 85 -20.53 8.39 4.22
C GLY A 85 -20.04 7.09 4.89
N LEU A 86 -20.87 6.42 5.69
CA LEU A 86 -20.50 5.14 6.30
C LEU A 86 -20.38 4.03 5.26
N LEU A 87 -21.25 4.01 4.24
CA LEU A 87 -21.15 3.06 3.13
C LEU A 87 -19.85 3.24 2.35
N GLY A 88 -19.46 4.48 2.04
CA GLY A 88 -18.18 4.76 1.41
C GLY A 88 -17.00 4.23 2.24
N LEU A 89 -17.03 4.39 3.56
CA LEU A 89 -16.01 3.84 4.46
C LEU A 89 -15.94 2.31 4.42
N ILE A 90 -17.07 1.62 4.49
CA ILE A 90 -17.12 0.15 4.40
C ILE A 90 -16.58 -0.33 3.04
N ILE A 91 -16.94 0.35 1.96
CA ILE A 91 -16.47 0.03 0.61
C ILE A 91 -14.96 0.17 0.51
N GLY A 92 -14.39 1.26 1.05
CA GLY A 92 -12.95 1.45 1.11
C GLY A 92 -12.22 0.31 1.84
N ILE A 93 -12.79 -0.14 2.97
CA ILE A 93 -12.26 -1.29 3.72
C ILE A 93 -12.32 -2.55 2.85
N ILE A 94 -13.48 -2.89 2.30
CA ILE A 94 -13.68 -4.13 1.53
C ILE A 94 -12.74 -4.18 0.33
N ILE A 95 -12.67 -3.12 -0.46
CA ILE A 95 -11.79 -3.05 -1.65
C ILE A 95 -10.34 -3.24 -1.22
N THR A 96 -9.91 -2.55 -0.17
CA THR A 96 -8.50 -2.61 0.25
C THR A 96 -8.15 -3.94 0.89
N VAL A 97 -9.07 -4.59 1.60
CA VAL A 97 -8.85 -5.94 2.13
C VAL A 97 -8.78 -6.97 1.02
N ALA A 98 -9.68 -6.89 0.04
CA ALA A 98 -9.73 -7.82 -1.09
C ALA A 98 -8.46 -7.73 -1.95
N VAL A 99 -7.95 -6.52 -2.16
CA VAL A 99 -6.79 -6.27 -3.02
C VAL A 99 -5.47 -6.20 -2.23
N GLN A 100 -5.55 -6.03 -0.91
CA GLN A 100 -4.44 -5.80 0.02
C GLN A 100 -3.58 -4.57 -0.32
N SER A 101 -4.10 -3.64 -1.13
CA SER A 101 -3.36 -2.46 -1.60
C SER A 101 -4.26 -1.24 -1.66
N SER A 102 -4.02 -0.28 -0.79
CA SER A 102 -4.69 1.02 -0.81
C SER A 102 -4.26 1.88 -2.00
N SER A 103 -3.07 1.66 -2.56
CA SER A 103 -2.61 2.38 -3.76
C SER A 103 -3.42 2.02 -5.00
N ILE A 104 -3.97 0.80 -5.09
CA ILE A 104 -4.88 0.41 -6.17
C ILE A 104 -6.22 1.14 -6.03
N THR A 105 -6.77 1.22 -4.81
CA THR A 105 -7.98 2.01 -4.52
C THR A 105 -7.81 3.47 -4.94
N THR A 106 -6.74 4.13 -4.50
CA THR A 106 -6.47 5.54 -4.87
C THR A 106 -6.29 5.73 -6.38
N SER A 107 -5.58 4.82 -7.04
CA SER A 107 -5.33 4.85 -8.50
C SER A 107 -6.60 4.70 -9.34
N LEU A 108 -7.65 4.10 -8.77
CA LEU A 108 -8.96 3.96 -9.42
C LEU A 108 -9.82 5.21 -9.23
N LEU A 109 -9.77 5.83 -8.05
CA LEU A 109 -10.54 7.02 -7.74
C LEU A 109 -10.04 8.26 -8.51
N ILE A 110 -8.71 8.39 -8.72
CA ILE A 110 -8.11 9.55 -9.39
C ILE A 110 -8.69 9.79 -10.81
N PRO A 111 -8.73 8.79 -11.73
CA PRO A 111 -9.38 8.97 -13.03
C PRO A 111 -10.86 9.33 -12.95
N MET A 112 -11.58 8.82 -11.95
CA MET A 112 -13.01 9.10 -11.75
C MET A 112 -13.27 10.53 -11.28
N PHE A 113 -12.35 11.13 -10.54
CA PHE A 113 -12.36 12.57 -10.28
C PHE A 113 -12.16 13.36 -11.58
N GLY A 114 -11.19 12.94 -12.40
CA GLY A 114 -10.87 13.59 -13.67
C GLY A 114 -12.03 13.56 -14.68
N SER A 115 -12.87 12.52 -14.64
CA SER A 115 -14.07 12.40 -15.48
C SER A 115 -15.33 13.01 -14.86
N GLY A 116 -15.28 13.50 -13.62
CA GLY A 116 -16.43 14.07 -12.90
C GLY A 116 -17.47 13.04 -12.43
N ILE A 117 -17.18 11.74 -12.59
CA ILE A 117 -18.07 10.63 -12.17
C ILE A 117 -18.17 10.56 -10.65
N LEU A 118 -17.08 10.91 -9.95
CA LEU A 118 -17.02 10.89 -8.49
C LEU A 118 -16.61 12.24 -7.94
N GLN A 119 -17.33 12.73 -6.93
CA GLN A 119 -16.97 13.95 -6.20
C GLN A 119 -16.02 13.62 -5.04
N LEU A 120 -15.17 14.58 -4.68
CA LEU A 120 -14.17 14.43 -3.61
C LEU A 120 -14.83 14.11 -2.25
N GLU A 121 -16.01 14.69 -2.01
CA GLU A 121 -16.83 14.50 -0.81
C GLU A 121 -17.29 13.04 -0.64
N ALA A 122 -17.62 12.37 -1.75
CA ALA A 122 -18.03 10.97 -1.76
C ALA A 122 -16.84 10.01 -1.70
N ALA A 123 -15.67 10.42 -2.21
CA ALA A 123 -14.46 9.62 -2.14
C ALA A 123 -13.72 9.71 -0.82
N PHE A 124 -13.83 10.82 -0.08
CA PHE A 124 -13.15 10.97 1.21
C PHE A 124 -13.43 9.80 2.17
N PRO A 125 -14.69 9.37 2.38
CA PRO A 125 -14.96 8.17 3.18
C PRO A 125 -14.33 6.89 2.64
N ILE A 126 -14.29 6.70 1.32
CA ILE A 126 -13.64 5.54 0.68
C ILE A 126 -12.15 5.52 1.00
N MET A 127 -11.49 6.68 0.94
CA MET A 127 -10.07 6.83 1.27
C MET A 127 -9.79 6.53 2.76
N VAL A 128 -10.64 7.02 3.67
CA VAL A 128 -10.55 6.71 5.11
C VAL A 128 -10.72 5.21 5.35
N GLY A 129 -11.71 4.59 4.70
CA GLY A 129 -11.93 3.15 4.75
C GLY A 129 -10.74 2.34 4.22
N ALA A 130 -10.13 2.79 3.13
CA ALA A 130 -8.94 2.15 2.56
C ALA A 130 -7.74 2.18 3.52
N ASN A 131 -7.60 3.25 4.31
CA ASN A 131 -6.55 3.33 5.32
C ASN A 131 -6.76 2.29 6.44
N ILE A 132 -8.01 2.12 6.90
CA ILE A 132 -8.37 1.03 7.83
C ILE A 132 -8.09 -0.33 7.22
N GLY A 133 -8.49 -0.57 5.96
CA GLY A 133 -8.26 -1.83 5.27
C GLY A 133 -6.78 -2.23 5.20
N THR A 134 -5.87 -1.25 5.07
CA THR A 134 -4.41 -1.49 5.03
C THR A 134 -3.88 -2.12 6.32
N THR A 135 -4.52 -1.86 7.46
CA THR A 135 -4.12 -2.44 8.75
C THR A 135 -4.37 -3.94 8.84
N ILE A 136 -5.31 -4.48 8.04
CA ILE A 136 -5.55 -5.92 7.94
C ILE A 136 -4.38 -6.60 7.23
N THR A 137 -3.79 -5.97 6.22
CA THR A 137 -2.55 -6.46 5.59
C THR A 137 -1.40 -6.52 6.60
N ALA A 138 -1.26 -5.49 7.44
CA ALA A 138 -0.25 -5.49 8.51
C ALA A 138 -0.50 -6.62 9.53
N LEU A 139 -1.75 -6.87 9.88
CA LEU A 139 -2.13 -7.96 10.78
C LEU A 139 -1.83 -9.34 10.18
N MET A 140 -2.09 -9.54 8.89
CA MET A 140 -1.73 -10.78 8.18
C MET A 140 -0.21 -10.97 8.13
N ALA A 141 0.56 -9.91 7.85
CA ALA A 141 2.02 -9.95 7.84
C ALA A 141 2.59 -10.26 9.24
N ALA A 142 1.96 -9.75 10.29
CA ALA A 142 2.38 -9.96 11.67
C ALA A 142 2.33 -11.43 12.12
N ILE A 143 1.45 -12.26 11.54
CA ILE A 143 1.36 -13.69 11.85
C ILE A 143 2.71 -14.40 11.64
N VAL A 144 3.49 -13.96 10.66
CA VAL A 144 4.80 -14.55 10.33
C VAL A 144 5.96 -13.79 10.98
N ALA A 145 5.72 -12.55 11.43
CA ALA A 145 6.75 -11.67 12.00
C ALA A 145 6.94 -11.83 13.54
N GLY A 146 6.14 -12.66 14.19
CA GLY A 146 6.24 -12.92 15.64
C GLY A 146 5.68 -11.77 16.50
N GLU A 147 6.02 -11.79 17.79
CA GLU A 147 5.41 -10.91 18.81
C GLU A 147 5.59 -9.42 18.52
N ALA A 148 6.80 -8.98 18.15
CA ALA A 148 7.08 -7.59 17.82
C ALA A 148 6.27 -7.12 16.59
N GLY A 149 6.14 -7.97 15.56
CA GLY A 149 5.33 -7.67 14.39
C GLY A 149 3.84 -7.53 14.72
N LEU A 150 3.34 -8.37 15.63
CA LEU A 150 1.96 -8.29 16.12
C LEU A 150 1.69 -7.00 16.90
N ILE A 151 2.60 -6.59 17.78
CA ILE A 151 2.48 -5.32 18.52
C ILE A 151 2.38 -4.15 17.53
N VAL A 152 3.26 -4.08 16.54
CA VAL A 152 3.24 -3.01 15.53
C VAL A 152 1.94 -3.03 14.73
N ALA A 153 1.47 -4.20 14.30
CA ALA A 153 0.21 -4.32 13.56
C ALA A 153 -1.00 -3.90 14.41
N LEU A 154 -1.04 -4.27 15.70
CA LEU A 154 -2.11 -3.87 16.61
C LEU A 154 -2.09 -2.37 16.90
N VAL A 155 -0.92 -1.77 17.10
CA VAL A 155 -0.80 -0.31 17.24
C VAL A 155 -1.33 0.38 15.98
N HIS A 156 -0.95 -0.11 14.80
CA HIS A 156 -1.40 0.45 13.52
C HIS A 156 -2.93 0.35 13.34
N LEU A 157 -3.52 -0.81 13.66
CA LEU A 157 -4.97 -1.03 13.65
C LEU A 157 -5.68 -0.07 14.63
N ASN A 158 -5.26 -0.05 15.89
CA ASN A 158 -5.89 0.77 16.93
C ASN A 158 -5.80 2.26 16.61
N PHE A 159 -4.64 2.73 16.13
CA PHE A 159 -4.49 4.13 15.71
C PHE A 159 -5.50 4.51 14.63
N ASN A 160 -5.63 3.70 13.57
CA ASN A 160 -6.57 3.99 12.48
C ASN A 160 -8.03 3.92 12.94
N LEU A 161 -8.38 2.93 13.77
CA LEU A 161 -9.74 2.78 14.28
C LEU A 161 -10.12 3.94 15.21
N VAL A 162 -9.26 4.30 16.18
CA VAL A 162 -9.51 5.40 17.12
C VAL A 162 -9.55 6.74 16.40
N ALA A 163 -8.59 7.01 15.51
CA ALA A 163 -8.58 8.24 14.72
C ALA A 163 -9.87 8.36 13.88
N THR A 164 -10.27 7.28 13.21
CA THR A 164 -11.52 7.27 12.45
C THR A 164 -12.72 7.49 13.36
N ALA A 165 -12.85 6.75 14.46
CA ALA A 165 -13.98 6.87 15.38
C ALA A 165 -14.10 8.27 15.99
N MET A 166 -12.97 8.93 16.28
CA MET A 166 -12.94 10.27 16.85
C MET A 166 -13.24 11.36 15.82
N PHE A 167 -12.64 11.29 14.64
CA PHE A 167 -12.67 12.40 13.68
C PHE A 167 -13.73 12.25 12.57
N PHE A 168 -14.02 11.03 12.13
CA PHE A 168 -14.92 10.78 10.99
C PHE A 168 -16.39 11.14 11.25
N PRO A 169 -17.00 10.86 12.43
CA PRO A 169 -18.41 11.21 12.66
C PRO A 169 -18.67 12.71 12.56
N ILE A 170 -17.70 13.53 12.97
CA ILE A 170 -17.81 14.98 13.06
C ILE A 170 -17.72 15.61 11.67
N ARG A 171 -18.86 16.06 11.13
CA ARG A 171 -18.96 16.69 9.79
C ARG A 171 -17.98 17.84 9.59
N ARG A 172 -17.78 18.70 10.60
CA ARG A 172 -16.87 19.86 10.52
C ARG A 172 -15.43 19.43 10.30
N ILE A 173 -14.99 18.36 10.97
CA ILE A 173 -13.62 17.87 10.85
C ILE A 173 -13.42 17.24 9.47
N ARG A 174 -14.39 16.48 8.97
CA ARG A 174 -14.34 15.93 7.60
C ARG A 174 -14.27 17.01 6.53
N ALA A 175 -14.90 18.16 6.75
CA ALA A 175 -14.88 19.25 5.80
C ALA A 175 -13.48 19.90 5.67
N ILE A 176 -12.64 19.83 6.71
CA ILE A 176 -11.31 20.47 6.69
C ILE A 176 -10.41 19.86 5.61
N PRO A 177 -10.13 18.53 5.58
CA PRO A 177 -9.32 17.94 4.51
C PRO A 177 -9.88 18.16 3.11
N ILE A 178 -11.21 18.10 2.96
CA ILE A 178 -11.89 18.29 1.68
C ILE A 178 -11.70 19.74 1.20
N ALA A 179 -11.88 20.72 2.08
CA ALA A 179 -11.67 22.13 1.76
C ALA A 179 -10.21 22.43 1.43
N CYS A 180 -9.26 21.87 2.19
CA CYS A 180 -7.84 21.99 1.90
C CYS A 180 -7.48 21.39 0.54
N ALA A 181 -8.02 20.22 0.20
CA ALA A 181 -7.79 19.58 -1.08
C ALA A 181 -8.38 20.40 -2.25
N ASN A 182 -9.59 20.94 -2.10
CA ASN A 182 -10.20 21.81 -3.11
C ASN A 182 -9.42 23.13 -3.28
N SER A 183 -8.97 23.74 -2.19
CA SER A 183 -8.16 24.96 -2.23
C SER A 183 -6.80 24.71 -2.90
N LEU A 184 -6.13 23.60 -2.55
CA LEU A 184 -4.88 23.20 -3.17
C LEU A 184 -5.06 22.90 -4.66
N ALA A 185 -6.13 22.21 -5.04
CA ALA A 185 -6.44 21.93 -6.45
C ALA A 185 -6.69 23.22 -7.24
N ALA A 186 -7.44 24.18 -6.69
CA ALA A 186 -7.67 25.47 -7.32
C ALA A 186 -6.37 26.27 -7.51
N ALA A 187 -5.50 26.30 -6.50
CA ALA A 187 -4.18 26.94 -6.60
C ALA A 187 -3.26 26.24 -7.63
N ALA A 188 -3.31 24.90 -7.68
CA ALA A 188 -2.53 24.09 -8.61
C ALA A 188 -2.89 24.33 -10.08
N VAL A 189 -4.18 24.56 -10.37
CA VAL A 189 -4.65 24.89 -11.73
C VAL A 189 -4.12 26.26 -12.19
N GLN A 190 -4.02 27.22 -11.28
CA GLN A 190 -3.58 28.59 -11.61
C GLN A 190 -2.06 28.70 -11.78
N ASN A 191 -1.28 27.97 -10.98
CA ASN A 191 0.18 28.05 -11.03
C ASN A 191 0.83 26.67 -10.93
N ARG A 192 1.30 26.15 -12.08
CA ARG A 192 2.01 24.86 -12.14
C ARG A 192 3.30 24.85 -11.31
N LEU A 193 3.95 26.01 -11.13
CA LEU A 193 5.17 26.12 -10.32
C LEU A 193 4.87 25.89 -8.83
N LEU A 194 3.68 26.26 -8.34
CA LEU A 194 3.26 25.96 -6.98
C LEU A 194 3.19 24.45 -6.74
N VAL A 195 2.74 23.66 -7.72
CA VAL A 195 2.70 22.20 -7.62
C VAL A 195 4.11 21.62 -7.55
N ILE A 196 5.01 22.07 -8.42
CA ILE A 196 6.42 21.62 -8.43
C ILE A 196 7.10 21.99 -7.11
N ALA A 197 6.91 23.22 -6.64
CA ALA A 197 7.45 23.69 -5.36
C ALA A 197 6.86 22.88 -4.19
N TYR A 198 5.54 22.66 -4.16
CA TYR A 198 4.90 21.84 -3.13
C TYR A 198 5.46 20.43 -3.09
N VAL A 199 5.58 19.76 -4.23
CA VAL A 199 6.14 18.40 -4.32
C VAL A 199 7.61 18.40 -3.87
N GLY A 200 8.41 19.34 -4.35
CA GLY A 200 9.82 19.46 -3.96
C GLY A 200 10.00 19.74 -2.46
N ILE A 201 9.14 20.58 -1.88
CA ILE A 201 9.20 20.90 -0.46
C ILE A 201 8.78 19.69 0.38
N VAL A 202 7.59 19.14 0.12
CA VAL A 202 6.98 18.12 0.98
C VAL A 202 7.67 16.76 0.83
N PHE A 203 8.05 16.36 -0.38
CA PHE A 203 8.63 15.04 -0.63
C PHE A 203 10.15 15.00 -0.64
N VAL A 204 10.84 16.14 -0.75
CA VAL A 204 12.32 16.18 -0.79
C VAL A 204 12.89 16.98 0.39
N LEU A 205 12.56 18.27 0.51
CA LEU A 205 13.14 19.13 1.56
C LEU A 205 12.73 18.70 2.97
N VAL A 206 11.45 18.43 3.23
CA VAL A 206 10.98 18.06 4.58
C VAL A 206 11.63 16.77 5.07
N PRO A 207 11.68 15.66 4.30
CA PRO A 207 12.42 14.46 4.69
C PRO A 207 13.91 14.71 4.89
N LEU A 208 14.57 15.49 4.02
CA LEU A 208 15.99 15.83 4.15
C LEU A 208 16.28 16.64 5.42
N LEU A 209 15.43 17.62 5.72
CA LEU A 209 15.50 18.39 6.96
C LEU A 209 15.28 17.48 8.17
N GLY A 210 14.32 16.56 8.11
CA GLY A 210 14.11 15.55 9.15
C GLY A 210 15.36 14.73 9.42
N VAL A 211 16.03 14.22 8.38
CA VAL A 211 17.30 13.49 8.51
C VAL A 211 18.41 14.37 9.07
N PHE A 212 18.53 15.62 8.59
CA PHE A 212 19.53 16.56 9.09
C PHE A 212 19.35 16.84 10.57
N VAL A 213 18.12 17.13 11.00
CA VAL A 213 17.77 17.37 12.41
C VAL A 213 18.03 16.13 13.25
N PHE A 214 17.63 14.95 12.79
CA PHE A 214 17.84 13.69 13.52
C PHE A 214 19.34 13.36 13.67
N LYS A 215 20.14 13.65 12.65
CA LYS A 215 21.59 13.48 12.70
C LYS A 215 22.23 14.46 13.68
N PHE A 216 21.82 15.74 13.63
CA PHE A 216 22.41 16.78 14.47
C PHE A 216 21.96 16.72 15.94
N LEU A 217 20.74 16.25 16.23
CA LEU A 217 20.26 16.01 17.60
C LEU A 217 20.63 14.62 18.14
N GLY A 218 20.84 13.63 17.28
CA GLY A 218 21.27 12.28 17.70
C GLY A 218 22.77 12.20 18.05
N ASP A 219 23.54 13.20 17.63
CA ASP A 219 24.95 13.39 18.00
C ASP A 219 25.14 14.26 19.28
N ILE A 220 24.07 14.58 20.00
CA ILE A 220 24.06 15.21 21.35
C ILE A 220 23.61 14.17 22.38
#